data_AF-A0A955PE14-F1
#
_entry.id   AF-A0A955PE14-F1
#
_cell.length_a   1.000
_cell.length_b   1.000
_cell.length_c   1.000
_cell.angle_alpha   90.00
_cell.angle_beta   90.00
_cell.angle_gamma   90.00
#
_symmetry.space_group_name_H-M   'P 1'
#
loop_
_entity.id
_entity.type
_entity.pdbx_description
1 polymer ?
#
loop_
_entity_poly.entity_id
_entity_poly.type
_entity_poly.pdbx_seq_one_letter_code
_entity_poly.pdbx_strand_id
1 'polypeptide(L)'
;WRDVREMFQSIKWFLGKGPRPKFGKFTYWEKFDYFAVFWGVTIIGATGLILWFPETATRFLPGWAINVATIIHSDEALLAVGFIFTIHFFNTHIRPDKFPMDTVMFDGGVPVEELKRDKPGYYEEMAHSGELFEKIIREPSKDFMFWARIFGFTALIIGFTLVVLIIGALLFG
;
A
#
# COMPACT_ATOMS: atom_id res chain seq x y z
N TRP A 1 -11.27 4.59 -18.57
CA TRP A 1 -11.97 3.35 -18.97
C TRP A 1 -11.12 2.07 -18.87
N ARG A 2 -9.80 2.10 -19.09
CA ARG A 2 -8.92 0.91 -18.98
C ARG A 2 -9.04 0.20 -17.62
N ASP A 3 -8.96 0.94 -16.52
CA ASP A 3 -9.00 0.36 -15.17
C ASP A 3 -10.31 -0.39 -14.86
N VAL A 4 -11.45 0.17 -15.29
CA VAL A 4 -12.76 -0.49 -15.16
C VAL A 4 -12.81 -1.78 -15.99
N ARG A 5 -12.28 -1.75 -17.21
CA ARG A 5 -12.17 -2.95 -18.05
C ARG A 5 -11.28 -4.02 -17.39
N GLU A 6 -10.12 -3.63 -16.86
CA GLU A 6 -9.20 -4.53 -16.17
C GLU A 6 -9.84 -5.14 -14.92
N MET A 7 -10.63 -4.37 -14.16
CA MET A 7 -11.40 -4.88 -13.03
C MET A 7 -12.39 -5.98 -13.46
N PHE A 8 -13.20 -5.75 -14.50
CA PHE A 8 -14.11 -6.77 -15.01
C PHE A 8 -13.38 -7.99 -15.59
N GLN A 9 -12.22 -7.80 -16.20
CA GLN A 9 -11.39 -8.90 -16.69
C GLN A 9 -10.81 -9.71 -15.51
N SER A 10 -10.36 -9.07 -14.43
CA SER A 10 -9.93 -9.74 -13.21
C SER A 10 -11.04 -10.60 -12.62
N ILE A 11 -12.27 -10.08 -12.52
CA ILE A 11 -13.43 -10.84 -12.03
C ILE A 11 -13.67 -12.07 -12.90
N LYS A 12 -13.66 -11.92 -14.24
CA LYS A 12 -13.82 -13.05 -15.16
C LYS A 12 -12.69 -14.07 -14.99
N TRP A 13 -11.44 -13.62 -14.88
CA TRP A 13 -10.29 -14.50 -14.68
C TRP A 13 -10.37 -15.28 -13.37
N PHE A 14 -10.72 -14.65 -12.26
CA PHE A 14 -10.91 -15.33 -10.97
C PHE A 14 -12.02 -16.38 -11.00
N LEU A 15 -13.07 -16.15 -11.80
CA LEU A 15 -14.14 -17.12 -12.03
C LEU A 15 -13.81 -18.17 -13.11
N GLY A 16 -12.58 -18.19 -13.64
CA GLY A 16 -12.16 -19.11 -14.71
C GLY A 16 -12.79 -18.83 -16.08
N LYS A 17 -13.45 -17.66 -16.25
CA LYS A 17 -14.22 -17.27 -17.44
C LYS A 17 -13.42 -16.38 -18.42
N GLY A 18 -12.10 -16.32 -18.28
CA GLY A 18 -11.25 -15.54 -19.17
C GLY A 18 -9.77 -15.60 -18.78
N PRO A 19 -8.88 -15.12 -19.66
CA PRO A 19 -7.46 -15.03 -19.36
C PRO A 19 -7.17 -13.95 -18.32
N ARG A 20 -6.02 -14.07 -17.63
CA ARG A 20 -5.50 -13.01 -16.75
C ARG A 20 -5.36 -11.69 -17.53
N PRO A 21 -5.78 -10.55 -16.98
CA PRO A 21 -5.62 -9.26 -17.66
C PRO A 21 -4.14 -8.95 -17.93
N LYS A 22 -3.87 -8.32 -19.07
CA LYS A 22 -2.54 -7.80 -19.39
C LYS A 22 -2.30 -6.45 -18.70
N PHE A 23 -1.98 -6.50 -17.41
CA PHE A 23 -1.78 -5.29 -16.61
C PHE A 23 -0.64 -4.43 -17.16
N GLY A 24 -0.86 -3.11 -17.14
CA GLY A 24 0.16 -2.10 -17.44
C GLY A 24 1.07 -1.85 -16.24
N LYS A 25 1.79 -0.72 -16.25
CA LYS A 25 2.77 -0.38 -15.21
C LYS A 25 2.15 -0.40 -13.81
N PHE A 26 0.96 0.20 -13.68
CA PHE A 26 0.18 0.23 -12.46
C PHE A 26 -1.18 -0.43 -12.72
N THR A 27 -1.57 -1.35 -11.84
CA THR A 27 -2.90 -1.97 -11.87
C THR A 27 -3.95 -1.01 -11.34
N TYR A 28 -5.23 -1.31 -11.60
CA TYR A 28 -6.32 -0.48 -11.08
C TYR A 28 -6.35 -0.42 -9.54
N TRP A 29 -5.96 -1.51 -8.84
CA TRP A 29 -5.92 -1.52 -7.38
C TRP A 29 -4.70 -0.78 -6.84
N GLU A 30 -3.53 -0.84 -7.48
CA GLU A 30 -2.38 -0.04 -7.06
C GLU A 30 -2.66 1.46 -7.16
N LYS A 31 -3.38 1.87 -8.21
CA LYS A 31 -3.84 3.26 -8.34
C LYS A 31 -4.85 3.60 -7.25
N PHE A 32 -5.80 2.71 -6.98
CA PHE A 32 -6.77 2.89 -5.90
C PHE A 32 -6.07 3.06 -4.55
N ASP A 33 -5.14 2.16 -4.22
CA ASP A 33 -4.34 2.19 -2.99
C ASP A 33 -3.55 3.50 -2.89
N TYR A 34 -2.91 3.93 -3.99
CA TYR A 34 -2.19 5.20 -4.05
C TYR A 34 -3.11 6.38 -3.70
N PHE A 35 -4.27 6.50 -4.35
CA PHE A 35 -5.20 7.60 -4.05
C PHE A 35 -5.80 7.49 -2.65
N ALA A 36 -6.15 6.28 -2.20
CA ALA A 36 -6.73 6.05 -0.88
C ALA A 36 -5.82 6.59 0.24
N VAL A 37 -4.50 6.41 0.13
CA VAL A 37 -3.55 6.96 1.10
C VAL A 37 -3.58 8.50 1.15
N PHE A 38 -3.61 9.19 0.00
CA PHE A 38 -3.67 10.66 0.02
C PHE A 38 -4.96 11.18 0.64
N TRP A 39 -6.09 10.54 0.34
CA TRP A 39 -7.36 10.88 0.96
C TRP A 39 -7.31 10.64 2.47
N GLY A 40 -6.84 9.46 2.90
CA GLY A 40 -6.75 9.09 4.31
C GLY A 40 -5.83 10.01 5.11
N VAL A 41 -4.62 10.30 4.61
CA VAL A 41 -3.68 11.25 5.24
C VAL A 41 -4.32 12.64 5.39
N THR A 42 -5.05 13.09 4.39
CA THR A 42 -5.73 14.39 4.46
C THR A 42 -6.80 14.39 5.55
N ILE A 43 -7.64 13.35 5.61
CA ILE A 43 -8.74 13.23 6.58
C ILE A 43 -8.20 13.10 8.00
N ILE A 44 -7.32 12.12 8.25
CA ILE A 44 -6.77 11.86 9.58
C ILE A 44 -5.89 13.02 10.05
N GLY A 45 -5.12 13.65 9.15
CA GLY A 45 -4.28 14.79 9.46
C GLY A 45 -5.08 16.04 9.82
N ALA A 46 -6.09 16.39 9.00
CA ALA A 46 -6.92 17.57 9.25
C ALA A 46 -7.74 17.41 10.54
N THR A 47 -8.40 16.26 10.71
CA THR A 47 -9.16 15.98 11.95
C THR A 47 -8.25 15.88 13.16
N GLY A 48 -7.06 15.29 13.01
CA GLY A 48 -6.05 15.23 14.08
C GLY A 48 -5.60 16.62 14.53
N LEU A 49 -5.38 17.55 13.60
CA LEU A 49 -5.04 18.94 13.93
C LEU A 49 -6.18 19.67 14.65
N ILE A 50 -7.43 19.41 14.26
CA ILE A 50 -8.62 19.94 14.97
C ILE A 50 -8.66 19.42 16.41
N LEU A 51 -8.38 18.14 16.61
CA LEU A 51 -8.41 17.49 17.92
C LEU A 51 -7.19 17.86 18.79
N TRP A 52 -6.04 18.13 18.17
CA TRP A 52 -4.83 18.57 18.88
C TRP A 52 -4.95 20.02 19.34
N PHE A 53 -5.57 20.90 18.53
CA PHE A 53 -5.72 22.33 18.85
C PHE A 53 -7.18 22.78 18.90
N PRO A 54 -8.02 22.22 19.79
CA PRO A 54 -9.46 22.43 19.78
C PRO A 54 -9.86 23.89 20.10
N GLU A 55 -9.13 24.57 20.98
CA GLU A 55 -9.39 25.99 21.30
C GLU A 55 -9.10 26.91 20.12
N THR A 56 -8.05 26.60 19.34
CA THR A 56 -7.74 27.36 18.12
C THR A 56 -8.76 27.06 17.03
N ALA A 57 -9.11 25.78 16.85
CA ALA A 57 -10.10 25.36 15.87
C ALA A 57 -11.48 25.98 16.12
N THR A 58 -11.91 26.08 17.38
CA THR A 58 -13.22 26.65 17.75
C THR A 58 -13.31 28.17 17.59
N ARG A 59 -12.21 28.86 17.28
CA ARG A 59 -12.25 30.26 16.81
C ARG A 59 -12.82 30.38 15.39
N PHE A 60 -12.75 29.30 14.61
CA PHE A 60 -13.18 29.26 13.21
C PHE A 60 -14.35 28.31 12.96
N LEU A 61 -14.49 27.28 13.81
CA LEU A 61 -15.51 26.24 13.70
C LEU A 61 -16.42 26.23 14.94
N PRO A 62 -17.69 25.81 14.79
CA PRO A 62 -18.56 25.63 15.94
C PRO A 62 -18.09 24.46 16.83
N GLY A 63 -18.37 24.50 18.14
CA GLY A 63 -17.90 23.50 19.09
C GLY A 63 -18.29 22.04 18.76
N TRP A 64 -19.44 21.82 18.13
CA TRP A 64 -19.84 20.48 17.70
C TRP A 64 -18.92 19.88 16.63
N ALA A 65 -18.17 20.70 15.89
CA ALA A 65 -17.23 20.24 14.88
C ALA A 65 -16.09 19.41 15.49
N ILE A 66 -15.78 19.61 16.78
CA ILE A 66 -14.82 18.78 17.50
C ILE A 66 -15.33 17.35 17.63
N ASN A 67 -16.61 17.16 17.98
CA ASN A 67 -17.21 15.82 18.07
C ASN A 67 -17.22 15.11 16.70
N VAL A 68 -17.52 15.86 15.64
CA VAL A 68 -17.48 15.32 14.28
C VAL A 68 -16.05 14.95 13.87
N ALA A 69 -15.06 15.79 14.19
CA ALA A 69 -13.66 15.48 13.97
C ALA A 69 -13.23 14.21 14.73
N THR A 70 -13.68 14.02 15.98
CA THR A 70 -13.42 12.79 16.74
C THR A 70 -13.94 11.56 16.01
N ILE A 71 -15.20 11.57 15.57
CA ILE A 71 -15.81 10.43 14.86
C ILE A 71 -15.03 10.11 13.59
N ILE A 72 -14.82 11.13 12.73
CA ILE A 72 -14.12 10.95 11.45
C ILE A 72 -12.68 10.46 11.69
N HIS A 73 -11.96 11.03 12.66
CA HIS A 73 -10.60 10.62 12.96
C HIS A 73 -10.53 9.17 13.45
N SER A 74 -11.43 8.78 14.35
CA SER A 74 -11.48 7.42 14.88
C SER A 74 -11.82 6.39 13.81
N ASP A 75 -12.79 6.68 12.94
CA ASP A 75 -13.17 5.79 11.84
C ASP A 75 -12.04 5.67 10.81
N GLU A 76 -11.42 6.78 10.42
CA GLU A 76 -10.29 6.78 9.48
C GLU A 76 -9.07 6.06 10.07
N ALA A 77 -8.78 6.24 11.36
CA ALA A 77 -7.70 5.52 12.05
C ALA A 77 -7.93 4.00 12.01
N LEU A 78 -9.18 3.55 12.25
CA LEU A 78 -9.53 2.14 12.18
C LEU A 78 -9.38 1.59 10.75
N LEU A 79 -9.88 2.32 9.75
CA LEU A 79 -9.76 1.96 8.34
C LEU A 79 -8.29 1.90 7.89
N ALA A 80 -7.48 2.89 8.27
CA ALA A 80 -6.05 2.95 7.95
C ALA A 80 -5.28 1.77 8.57
N VAL A 81 -5.49 1.50 9.85
CA VAL A 81 -4.88 0.35 10.55
C VAL A 81 -5.31 -0.96 9.90
N GLY A 82 -6.61 -1.12 9.62
CA GLY A 82 -7.15 -2.30 8.94
C GLY A 82 -6.49 -2.51 7.57
N PHE A 83 -6.41 -1.47 6.75
CA PHE A 83 -5.78 -1.55 5.43
C PHE A 83 -4.28 -1.88 5.52
N ILE A 84 -3.54 -1.26 6.44
CA ILE A 84 -2.11 -1.52 6.63
C ILE A 84 -1.88 -3.00 6.97
N PHE A 85 -2.59 -3.54 7.97
CA PHE A 85 -2.31 -4.90 8.44
C PHE A 85 -2.94 -6.00 7.59
N THR A 86 -3.96 -5.70 6.79
CA THR A 86 -4.57 -6.71 5.90
C THR A 86 -3.99 -6.65 4.49
N ILE A 87 -4.01 -5.49 3.84
CA ILE A 87 -3.64 -5.35 2.42
C ILE A 87 -2.14 -5.11 2.28
N HIS A 88 -1.60 -4.09 2.97
CA HIS A 88 -0.20 -3.71 2.83
C HIS A 88 0.74 -4.80 3.36
N PHE A 89 0.51 -5.30 4.59
CA PHE A 89 1.35 -6.37 5.17
C PHE A 89 1.33 -7.64 4.33
N PHE A 90 0.18 -8.03 3.80
CA PHE A 90 0.09 -9.20 2.95
C PHE A 90 0.89 -9.02 1.65
N ASN A 91 0.67 -7.90 0.96
CA ASN A 91 1.29 -7.64 -0.33
C ASN A 91 2.80 -7.37 -0.24
N THR A 92 3.24 -6.67 0.79
CA THR A 92 4.62 -6.17 0.87
C THR A 92 5.52 -7.09 1.69
N HIS A 93 4.99 -7.74 2.73
CA HIS A 93 5.82 -8.47 3.70
C HIS A 93 5.60 -9.97 3.69
N ILE A 94 4.37 -10.46 3.53
CA ILE A 94 4.03 -11.88 3.75
C ILE A 94 4.11 -12.71 2.47
N ARG A 95 4.19 -12.06 1.29
CA ARG A 95 4.37 -12.76 0.01
C ARG A 95 5.69 -13.55 0.02
N PRO A 96 5.70 -14.87 -0.25
CA PRO A 96 6.91 -15.68 -0.13
C PRO A 96 8.12 -15.19 -0.94
N ASP A 97 7.88 -14.62 -2.13
CA ASP A 97 8.88 -14.03 -3.01
C ASP A 97 9.38 -12.65 -2.56
N LYS A 98 8.67 -12.00 -1.63
CA LYS A 98 9.03 -10.68 -1.08
C LYS A 98 9.41 -10.73 0.39
N PHE A 99 9.21 -11.85 1.09
CA PHE A 99 9.47 -11.91 2.53
C PHE A 99 10.95 -11.63 2.85
N PRO A 100 11.27 -10.80 3.87
CA PRO A 100 10.37 -10.14 4.82
C PRO A 100 9.79 -8.80 4.33
N MET A 101 10.24 -8.28 3.18
CA MET A 101 9.79 -7.03 2.59
C MET A 101 10.24 -6.90 1.12
N ASP A 102 9.40 -6.35 0.26
CA ASP A 102 9.76 -6.01 -1.13
C ASP A 102 10.84 -4.92 -1.20
N THR A 103 12.00 -5.22 -1.79
CA THR A 103 13.16 -4.30 -1.84
C THR A 103 13.04 -3.24 -2.94
N VAL A 104 12.06 -3.37 -3.84
CA VAL A 104 11.76 -2.39 -4.90
C VAL A 104 11.60 -0.98 -4.32
N MET A 105 11.11 -0.85 -3.07
CA MET A 105 10.96 0.46 -2.41
C MET A 105 12.29 1.20 -2.18
N PHE A 106 13.42 0.50 -2.22
CA PHE A 106 14.74 1.05 -1.97
C PHE A 106 15.61 1.12 -3.23
N ASP A 107 15.64 0.05 -4.02
CA ASP A 107 16.49 -0.04 -5.21
C ASP A 107 15.76 0.31 -6.52
N GLY A 108 14.43 0.33 -6.52
CA GLY A 108 13.60 0.57 -7.70
C GLY A 108 13.62 -0.55 -8.75
N GLY A 109 14.27 -1.69 -8.46
CA GLY A 109 14.49 -2.79 -9.38
C GLY A 109 13.54 -3.96 -9.16
N VAL A 110 13.04 -4.52 -10.25
CA VAL A 110 12.24 -5.75 -10.25
C VAL A 110 12.87 -6.78 -11.19
N PRO A 111 12.99 -8.06 -10.80
CA PRO A 111 13.47 -9.09 -11.71
C PRO A 111 12.60 -9.17 -12.97
N VAL A 112 13.22 -9.40 -14.13
CA VAL A 112 12.54 -9.32 -15.43
C VAL A 112 11.43 -10.36 -15.56
N GLU A 113 11.65 -11.56 -15.03
CA GLU A 113 10.67 -12.63 -14.97
C GLU A 113 9.48 -12.31 -14.06
N GLU A 114 9.73 -11.60 -12.95
CA GLU A 114 8.67 -11.13 -12.05
C GLU A 114 7.83 -10.05 -12.76
N LEU A 115 8.50 -9.08 -13.38
CA LEU A 115 7.86 -8.03 -14.18
C LEU A 115 6.97 -8.62 -15.29
N LYS A 116 7.47 -9.62 -16.01
CA LYS A 116 6.73 -10.30 -17.08
C LYS A 116 5.51 -11.06 -16.54
N ARG A 117 5.63 -11.68 -15.36
CA ARG A 117 4.54 -12.39 -14.69
C ARG A 117 3.47 -11.44 -14.17
N ASP A 118 3.89 -10.35 -13.52
CA ASP A 118 3.00 -9.50 -12.73
C ASP A 118 2.43 -8.33 -13.54
N LYS A 119 3.22 -7.78 -14.48
CA LYS A 119 2.87 -6.66 -15.36
C LYS A 119 3.14 -6.99 -16.83
N PRO A 120 2.52 -8.05 -17.40
CA PRO A 120 2.81 -8.52 -18.75
C PRO A 120 2.60 -7.46 -19.84
N GLY A 121 1.60 -6.58 -19.70
CA GLY A 121 1.36 -5.50 -20.66
C GLY A 121 2.45 -4.43 -20.62
N TYR A 122 2.98 -4.11 -19.45
CA TYR A 122 4.09 -3.17 -19.30
C TYR A 122 5.42 -3.77 -19.77
N TYR A 123 5.64 -5.06 -19.50
CA TYR A 123 6.79 -5.79 -20.05
C TYR A 123 6.78 -5.76 -21.59
N GLU A 124 5.64 -6.08 -22.22
CA GLU A 124 5.50 -6.03 -23.68
C GLU A 124 5.78 -4.63 -24.23
N GLU A 125 5.23 -3.58 -23.61
CA GLU A 125 5.47 -2.18 -23.98
C GLU A 125 6.95 -1.79 -23.93
N MET A 126 7.66 -2.14 -22.84
CA MET A 126 9.09 -1.86 -22.70
C MET A 126 9.96 -2.70 -23.64
N ALA A 127 9.57 -3.94 -23.92
CA ALA A 127 10.28 -4.80 -24.87
C ALA A 127 10.14 -4.29 -26.31
N HIS A 128 8.95 -3.81 -26.68
CA HIS A 128 8.69 -3.26 -28.02
C HIS A 128 9.34 -1.90 -28.26
N SER A 129 9.40 -1.04 -27.23
CA SER A 129 10.03 0.28 -27.32
C SER A 129 11.56 0.24 -27.24
N GLY A 130 12.16 -0.90 -26.84
CA GLY A 130 13.59 -1.02 -26.59
C GLY A 130 14.03 -0.51 -25.20
N GLU A 131 13.14 0.16 -24.47
CA GLU A 131 13.42 0.73 -23.13
C GLU A 131 13.78 -0.35 -22.09
N LEU A 132 13.37 -1.61 -22.30
CA LEU A 132 13.64 -2.69 -21.36
C LEU A 132 15.13 -2.83 -21.09
N PHE A 133 15.97 -2.81 -22.13
CA PHE A 133 17.42 -2.97 -22.00
C PHE A 133 18.10 -1.71 -21.46
N GLU A 134 17.57 -0.54 -21.78
CA GLU A 134 18.09 0.75 -21.29
C GLU A 134 17.87 0.93 -19.79
N LYS A 135 16.79 0.34 -19.25
CA LYS A 135 16.39 0.45 -17.84
C LYS A 135 16.86 -0.73 -16.99
N ILE A 136 17.69 -1.62 -17.52
CA ILE A 136 18.30 -2.69 -16.71
C ILE A 136 19.23 -2.03 -15.69
N ILE A 137 18.95 -2.28 -14.41
CA ILE A 137 19.80 -1.84 -13.32
C ILE A 137 20.69 -2.99 -12.84
N ARG A 138 21.79 -2.64 -12.16
CA ARG A 138 22.64 -3.62 -11.50
C ARG A 138 21.88 -4.25 -10.33
N GLU A 139 22.07 -5.55 -10.14
CA GLU A 139 21.56 -6.24 -8.95
C GLU A 139 22.09 -5.59 -7.66
N PRO A 140 21.24 -5.46 -6.63
CA PRO A 140 21.65 -4.92 -5.35
C PRO A 140 22.78 -5.74 -4.71
N SER A 141 23.67 -5.07 -3.96
CA SER A 141 24.77 -5.76 -3.27
C SER A 141 24.26 -6.67 -2.15
N LYS A 142 25.02 -7.71 -1.81
CA LYS A 142 24.68 -8.60 -0.68
C LYS A 142 24.55 -7.84 0.64
N ASP A 143 25.39 -6.83 0.85
CA ASP A 143 25.35 -5.98 2.05
C ASP A 143 24.06 -5.16 2.12
N PHE A 144 23.63 -4.59 0.97
CA PHE A 144 22.35 -3.90 0.89
C PHE A 144 21.20 -4.85 1.22
N MET A 145 21.18 -6.05 0.63
CA MET A 145 20.13 -7.04 0.88
C MET A 145 20.10 -7.49 2.35
N PHE A 146 21.26 -7.58 3.00
CA PHE A 146 21.37 -7.89 4.42
C PHE A 146 20.68 -6.81 5.27
N TRP A 147 20.99 -5.54 5.04
CA TRP A 147 20.37 -4.43 5.77
C TRP A 147 18.89 -4.26 5.46
N ALA A 148 18.48 -4.43 4.20
CA ALA A 148 17.06 -4.39 3.81
C ALA A 148 16.24 -5.48 4.51
N ARG A 149 16.80 -6.68 4.68
CA ARG A 149 16.17 -7.75 5.46
C ARG A 149 16.05 -7.42 6.93
N ILE A 150 17.12 -6.89 7.55
CA ILE A 150 17.07 -6.43 8.95
C ILE A 150 15.93 -5.42 9.12
N PHE A 151 15.88 -4.41 8.26
CA PHE A 151 14.81 -3.41 8.29
C PHE A 151 13.42 -4.06 8.15
N GLY A 152 13.24 -4.96 7.18
CA GLY A 152 11.97 -5.64 6.95
C GLY A 152 11.51 -6.46 8.15
N PHE A 153 12.41 -7.23 8.78
CA PHE A 153 12.09 -7.99 9.99
C PHE A 153 11.77 -7.07 11.17
N THR A 154 12.53 -5.98 11.36
CA THR A 154 12.27 -5.00 12.41
C THR A 154 10.89 -4.36 12.24
N ALA A 155 10.55 -3.92 11.03
CA ALA A 155 9.24 -3.34 10.72
C ALA A 155 8.11 -4.34 10.96
N LEU A 156 8.30 -5.61 10.55
CA LEU A 156 7.34 -6.68 10.80
C LEU A 156 7.12 -6.93 12.30
N ILE A 157 8.20 -7.06 13.08
CA ILE A 157 8.12 -7.29 14.53
C ILE A 157 7.37 -6.14 15.20
N ILE A 158 7.75 -4.90 14.91
CA ILE A 158 7.07 -3.71 15.46
C ILE A 158 5.59 -3.73 15.07
N GLY A 159 5.28 -3.96 13.80
CA GLY A 159 3.92 -4.02 13.29
C GLY A 159 3.06 -5.08 14.00
N PHE A 160 3.55 -6.32 14.08
CA PHE A 160 2.82 -7.38 14.77
C PHE A 160 2.67 -7.13 16.27
N THR A 161 3.70 -6.56 16.93
CA THR A 161 3.57 -6.14 18.33
C THR A 161 2.48 -5.09 18.49
N LEU A 162 2.42 -4.08 17.62
CA LEU A 162 1.37 -3.06 17.66
C LEU A 162 -0.03 -3.67 17.47
N VAL A 163 -0.20 -4.61 16.54
CA VAL A 163 -1.49 -5.32 16.36
C VAL A 163 -1.91 -6.05 17.63
N VAL A 164 -0.98 -6.79 18.26
CA VAL A 164 -1.26 -7.50 19.50
C VAL A 164 -1.67 -6.52 20.61
N LEU A 165 -0.97 -5.39 20.73
CA LEU A 165 -1.30 -4.35 21.71
C LEU A 165 -2.67 -3.71 21.44
N ILE A 166 -3.01 -3.42 20.17
CA ILE A 166 -4.31 -2.86 19.78
C ILE A 166 -5.43 -3.86 20.14
N ILE A 167 -5.27 -5.13 19.78
CA ILE A 167 -6.25 -6.17 20.12
C ILE A 167 -6.37 -6.30 21.64
N GLY A 168 -5.26 -6.30 22.37
CA GLY A 168 -5.27 -6.33 23.82
C GLY A 168 -6.04 -5.14 24.43
N ALA A 169 -5.79 -3.93 23.92
CA ALA A 169 -6.50 -2.73 24.35
C ALA A 169 -8.01 -2.80 24.04
N LEU A 170 -8.42 -3.38 22.91
CA LEU A 170 -9.84 -3.52 22.56
C LEU A 170 -10.58 -4.58 23.39
N LEU A 171 -9.88 -5.63 23.84
CA LEU A 171 -10.48 -6.73 24.59
C LEU A 171 -10.49 -6.50 26.11
N PHE A 172 -9.52 -5.74 26.62
CA PHE A 172 -9.29 -5.59 28.06
C PHE A 172 -9.23 -4.13 28.54
N GLY A 173 -9.31 -3.15 27.63
CA GLY A 173 -9.28 -1.71 27.93
C GLY A 173 -10.66 -1.09 28.10
#